data_AF-A0A1Y1KHT1-F1
#
_entry.id   AF-A0A1Y1KHT1-F1
#
_cell.length_a   1.000
_cell.length_b   1.000
_cell.length_c   1.000
_cell.angle_alpha   90.00
_cell.angle_beta   90.00
_cell.angle_gamma   90.00
#
_symmetry.space_group_name_H-M   'P 1'
#
loop_
_entity.id
_entity.type
_entity.pdbx_description
1 polymer ?
#
loop_
_entity_poly.entity_id
_entity_poly.type
_entity_poly.pdbx_seq_one_letter_code
_entity_poly.pdbx_strand_id
1 'polypeptide(L)'
;MPTSITSLLLLSITFLTGESSLLIYKSINGRNYPIAATIKISSGRNVTLKCKDINNANNDVEWRRNSGSFESDRYIRNDDASRINFIPFRPEDADVYTCKSLKYNVSKAVTITLDDSSSTKRRLKRTQYRIGNFSCVSSTRFAHSCL
;
A
#
# COMPACT_ATOMS: atom_id res chain seq x y z
N MET A 1 11.27 -45.40 -13.08
CA MET A 1 11.69 -44.23 -12.29
C MET A 1 12.74 -43.47 -13.10
N PRO A 2 12.38 -42.41 -13.85
CA PRO A 2 13.37 -41.68 -14.61
C PRO A 2 14.02 -40.63 -13.68
N THR A 3 15.27 -40.87 -13.32
CA THR A 3 16.17 -39.84 -12.78
C THR A 3 16.52 -38.90 -13.92
N SER A 4 15.59 -37.99 -14.20
CA SER A 4 15.59 -37.26 -15.46
C SER A 4 16.62 -36.14 -15.39
N ILE A 5 17.71 -36.30 -16.13
CA ILE A 5 18.72 -35.27 -16.41
C ILE A 5 18.05 -33.95 -16.85
N THR A 6 16.87 -34.04 -17.47
CA THR A 6 16.02 -32.89 -17.79
C THR A 6 15.59 -32.08 -16.56
N SER A 7 15.33 -32.71 -15.41
CA SER A 7 14.96 -32.01 -14.17
C SER A 7 16.13 -31.26 -13.54
N LEU A 8 17.34 -31.83 -13.61
CA LEU A 8 18.55 -31.17 -13.12
C LEU A 8 18.96 -30.02 -14.04
N LEU A 9 18.84 -30.22 -15.37
CA LEU A 9 19.08 -29.16 -16.36
C LEU A 9 18.13 -27.98 -16.17
N LEU A 10 16.83 -28.22 -15.96
CA LEU A 10 15.85 -27.17 -15.69
C LEU A 10 16.17 -26.37 -14.42
N LEU A 11 16.59 -27.04 -13.34
CA LEU A 11 17.04 -26.37 -12.12
C LEU A 11 18.28 -25.52 -12.38
N SER A 12 19.29 -26.03 -13.08
CA SER A 12 20.48 -25.22 -13.42
C SER A 12 20.15 -24.03 -14.33
N ILE A 13 19.20 -24.16 -15.25
CA ILE A 13 18.78 -23.06 -16.13
C ILE A 13 18.06 -21.98 -15.32
N THR A 14 17.19 -22.31 -14.36
CA THR A 14 16.54 -21.30 -13.50
C THR A 14 17.53 -20.58 -12.58
N PHE A 15 18.58 -21.25 -12.12
CA PHE A 15 19.67 -20.59 -11.40
C PHE A 15 20.51 -19.66 -12.30
N LEU A 16 20.65 -19.98 -13.60
CA LEU A 16 21.41 -19.19 -14.57
C LEU A 16 20.61 -18.02 -15.18
N THR A 17 19.27 -18.10 -15.24
CA THR A 17 18.41 -17.01 -15.76
C THR A 17 18.22 -15.84 -14.79
N GLY A 18 18.75 -15.92 -13.57
CA GLY A 18 18.80 -14.77 -12.66
C GLY A 18 17.41 -14.23 -12.31
N GLU A 19 16.43 -15.12 -12.12
CA GLU A 19 15.09 -14.72 -11.69
C GLU A 19 15.14 -14.22 -10.24
N SER A 20 15.12 -12.90 -10.07
CA SER A 20 14.91 -12.28 -8.77
C SER A 20 13.42 -12.08 -8.50
N SER A 21 13.03 -12.25 -7.23
CA SER A 21 11.69 -11.94 -6.75
C SER A 21 11.68 -10.68 -5.88
N LEU A 22 10.80 -9.73 -6.21
CA LEU A 22 10.52 -8.57 -5.38
C LEU A 22 9.36 -8.83 -4.42
N LEU A 23 9.54 -8.43 -3.16
CA LEU A 23 8.50 -8.43 -2.14
C LEU A 23 8.20 -7.00 -1.70
N ILE A 24 6.93 -6.64 -1.74
CA ILE A 24 6.44 -5.37 -1.25
C ILE A 24 5.67 -5.61 0.05
N TYR A 25 5.94 -4.80 1.06
CA TYR A 25 5.29 -4.86 2.35
C TYR A 25 4.75 -3.50 2.78
N LYS A 26 3.59 -3.53 3.44
CA LYS A 26 3.12 -2.43 4.27
C LYS A 26 3.77 -2.57 5.65
N SER A 27 4.41 -1.54 6.17
CA SER A 27 4.99 -1.51 7.50
C SER A 27 4.20 -0.58 8.41
N ILE A 28 3.68 -1.11 9.52
CA ILE A 28 2.92 -0.35 10.53
C ILE A 28 3.52 -0.67 11.90
N ASN A 29 4.03 0.34 12.62
CA ASN A 29 4.61 0.18 13.96
C ASN A 29 5.65 -0.97 14.04
N GLY A 30 6.49 -1.10 13.02
CA GLY A 30 7.51 -2.15 12.93
C GLY A 30 7.03 -3.51 12.39
N ARG A 31 5.72 -3.74 12.27
CA ARG A 31 5.16 -4.99 11.70
C ARG A 31 5.03 -4.86 10.18
N ASN A 32 5.57 -5.85 9.46
CA ASN A 32 5.49 -5.93 8.00
C ASN A 32 4.34 -6.84 7.57
N TYR A 33 3.52 -6.38 6.63
CA TYR A 33 2.41 -7.12 6.05
C TYR A 33 2.63 -7.26 4.54
N PRO A 34 2.71 -8.48 4.00
CA PRO A 34 2.97 -8.69 2.58
C PRO A 34 1.83 -8.13 1.73
N ILE A 35 2.17 -7.54 0.59
CA ILE A 35 1.22 -7.02 -0.38
C ILE A 35 1.27 -7.86 -1.64
N ALA A 36 0.10 -8.38 -2.03
CA ALA A 36 -0.06 -9.13 -3.27
C ALA A 36 -0.21 -8.20 -4.49
N ALA A 37 -1.15 -7.23 -4.43
CA ALA A 37 -1.42 -6.32 -5.55
C ALA A 37 -2.01 -4.97 -5.10
N THR A 38 -3.04 -4.99 -4.26
CA THR A 38 -3.77 -3.77 -3.88
C THR A 38 -3.84 -3.61 -2.38
N ILE A 39 -3.72 -2.37 -1.90
CA ILE A 39 -3.98 -2.01 -0.50
C ILE A 39 -4.94 -0.84 -0.38
N LYS A 40 -5.71 -0.83 0.71
CA LYS A 40 -6.60 0.26 1.10
C LYS A 40 -6.01 1.01 2.29
N ILE A 41 -5.99 2.33 2.20
CA ILE A 41 -5.43 3.20 3.24
C ILE A 41 -6.40 4.36 3.51
N SER A 42 -6.75 4.53 4.77
CA SER A 42 -7.57 5.67 5.18
C SER A 42 -6.75 6.97 5.13
N SER A 43 -7.36 8.06 4.67
CA SER A 43 -6.74 9.37 4.71
C SER A 43 -6.32 9.78 6.14
N GLY A 44 -5.21 10.50 6.26
CA GLY A 44 -4.67 10.94 7.54
C GLY A 44 -3.82 9.89 8.27
N ARG A 45 -3.67 8.68 7.72
CA ARG A 45 -2.84 7.62 8.33
C ARG A 45 -1.40 7.72 7.85
N ASN A 46 -0.47 7.43 8.75
CA ASN A 46 0.92 7.21 8.37
C ASN A 46 1.08 5.78 7.86
N VAL A 47 1.73 5.62 6.72
CA VAL A 47 2.03 4.31 6.17
C VAL A 47 3.45 4.30 5.61
N THR A 48 4.13 3.17 5.78
CA THR A 48 5.40 2.91 5.12
C THR A 48 5.20 1.77 4.12
N LEU A 49 5.67 1.93 2.89
CA LEU A 49 5.90 0.81 1.99
C LEU A 49 7.38 0.46 1.99
N LYS A 50 7.66 -0.84 1.94
CA LYS A 50 9.00 -1.40 1.83
C LYS A 50 9.06 -2.29 0.60
N CYS A 51 10.16 -2.24 -0.12
CA CYS A 51 10.49 -3.20 -1.15
C CYS A 51 11.75 -3.97 -0.77
N LYS A 52 11.73 -5.27 -1.01
CA LYS A 52 12.89 -6.15 -0.85
C LYS A 52 13.09 -7.00 -2.09
N ASP A 53 14.28 -6.94 -2.65
CA ASP A 53 14.81 -7.92 -3.58
C ASP A 53 15.37 -9.11 -2.79
N ILE A 54 14.75 -10.28 -2.94
CA ILE A 54 15.11 -11.47 -2.15
C ILE A 54 16.51 -11.97 -2.52
N ASN A 55 16.92 -11.73 -3.77
CA ASN A 55 18.14 -12.27 -4.34
C ASN A 55 19.30 -11.24 -4.33
N ASN A 56 19.03 -9.98 -3.97
CA ASN A 56 20.05 -8.94 -3.80
C ASN A 56 20.29 -8.59 -2.31
N ALA A 57 21.46 -8.92 -1.78
CA ALA A 57 21.84 -8.60 -0.40
C ALA A 57 21.88 -7.08 -0.13
N ASN A 58 22.29 -6.28 -1.11
CA ASN A 58 22.35 -4.82 -1.00
C ASN A 58 20.97 -4.15 -1.13
N ASN A 59 19.97 -4.91 -1.60
CA ASN A 59 18.61 -4.41 -1.84
C ASN A 59 18.55 -3.13 -2.70
N ASP A 60 19.37 -3.05 -3.74
CA ASP A 60 19.40 -1.92 -4.66
C ASP A 60 18.10 -1.86 -5.47
N VAL A 61 17.15 -1.08 -4.97
CA VAL A 61 15.81 -0.93 -5.55
C VAL A 61 15.44 0.54 -5.71
N GLU A 62 14.54 0.82 -6.64
CA GLU A 62 13.97 2.14 -6.81
C GLU A 62 12.43 2.08 -6.79
N TRP A 63 11.82 3.09 -6.16
CA TRP A 63 10.38 3.30 -6.26
C TRP A 63 10.06 4.30 -7.37
N ARG A 64 9.08 3.95 -8.19
CA ARG A 64 8.48 4.80 -9.21
C ARG A 64 6.99 4.91 -8.96
N ARG A 65 6.45 6.11 -9.11
CA ARG A 65 5.03 6.37 -9.07
C ARG A 65 4.51 6.49 -10.50
N ASN A 66 3.34 5.92 -10.78
CA ASN A 66 2.81 5.88 -12.14
C ASN A 66 2.48 7.27 -12.70
N SER A 67 1.95 8.19 -11.88
CA SER A 67 1.74 9.59 -12.27
C SER A 67 3.02 10.45 -12.36
N GLY A 68 4.20 9.88 -12.10
CA GLY A 68 5.48 10.58 -12.23
C GLY A 68 6.13 10.94 -10.89
N SER A 69 6.40 12.24 -10.68
CA SER A 69 7.24 12.71 -9.57
C SER A 69 6.68 12.35 -8.18
N PHE A 70 7.59 11.86 -7.34
CA PHE A 70 7.37 11.49 -5.93
C PHE A 70 8.19 12.40 -4.98
N GLU A 71 8.81 13.46 -5.52
CA GLU A 71 9.69 14.37 -4.78
C GLU A 71 8.84 15.45 -4.07
N SER A 72 8.39 15.15 -2.86
CA SER A 72 7.74 16.12 -1.98
C SER A 72 8.29 15.96 -0.57
N ASP A 73 8.44 17.07 0.16
CA ASP A 73 8.92 17.11 1.55
C ASP A 73 8.09 16.24 2.52
N ARG A 74 6.88 15.82 2.11
CA ARG A 74 6.02 14.90 2.88
C ARG A 74 6.47 13.44 2.79
N TYR A 75 7.29 13.09 1.81
CA TYR A 75 7.78 11.74 1.58
C TYR A 75 9.19 11.58 2.13
N ILE A 76 9.32 10.76 3.17
CA ILE A 76 10.64 10.41 3.70
C ILE A 76 11.09 9.13 2.99
N ARG A 77 12.04 9.29 2.07
CA ARG A 77 12.77 8.18 1.45
C ARG A 77 13.97 7.82 2.33
N ASN A 78 14.25 6.53 2.49
CA ASN A 78 15.51 6.08 3.12
C ASN A 78 16.67 6.19 2.12
N ASP A 79 17.91 6.27 2.60
CA ASP A 79 19.13 6.33 1.80
C ASP A 79 19.21 5.22 0.73
N ASP A 80 18.72 4.01 1.05
CA ASP A 80 18.70 2.86 0.13
C ASP A 80 17.50 2.84 -0.85
N ALA A 81 16.65 3.88 -0.82
CA ALA A 81 15.39 3.98 -1.55
C ALA A 81 14.44 2.78 -1.39
N SER A 82 14.67 1.88 -0.44
CA SER A 82 13.85 0.67 -0.26
C SER A 82 12.53 0.97 0.44
N ARG A 83 12.43 2.14 1.09
CA ARG A 83 11.30 2.57 1.89
C ARG A 83 10.76 3.91 1.44
N ILE A 84 9.45 3.99 1.35
CA ILE A 84 8.72 5.24 1.16
C ILE A 84 7.71 5.42 2.29
N ASN A 85 7.74 6.58 2.93
CA ASN A 85 6.85 6.92 4.03
C ASN A 85 5.86 8.00 3.60
N PHE A 86 4.58 7.77 3.88
CA PHE A 86 3.49 8.73 3.66
C PHE A 86 3.10 9.32 5.00
N ILE A 87 3.35 10.62 5.21
CA ILE A 87 3.13 11.29 6.50
C ILE A 87 2.44 12.65 6.28
N PRO A 88 1.10 12.74 6.43
CA PRO A 88 0.13 11.65 6.40
C PRO A 88 -0.25 11.26 4.96
N PHE A 89 -0.89 10.09 4.81
CA PHE A 89 -1.49 9.65 3.55
C PHE A 89 -2.69 10.52 3.14
N ARG A 90 -2.73 10.97 1.90
CA ARG A 90 -3.76 11.85 1.35
C ARG A 90 -4.45 11.25 0.12
N PRO A 91 -5.64 11.72 -0.26
CA PRO A 91 -6.35 11.24 -1.45
C PRO A 91 -5.51 11.27 -2.72
N GLU A 92 -4.74 12.34 -2.90
CA GLU A 92 -3.84 12.52 -4.02
C GLU A 92 -2.63 11.58 -4.01
N ASP A 93 -2.38 10.84 -2.94
CA ASP A 93 -1.29 9.85 -2.87
C ASP A 93 -1.75 8.47 -3.40
N ALA A 94 -3.06 8.28 -3.65
CA ALA A 94 -3.60 7.05 -4.22
C ALA A 94 -3.17 6.90 -5.68
N ASP A 95 -2.38 5.86 -5.95
CA ASP A 95 -1.79 5.60 -7.27
C ASP A 95 -1.21 4.18 -7.33
N VAL A 96 -0.64 3.82 -8.47
CA VAL A 96 0.21 2.66 -8.66
C VAL A 96 1.66 3.03 -8.38
N TYR A 97 2.29 2.24 -7.50
CA TYR A 97 3.71 2.37 -7.14
C TYR A 97 4.44 1.11 -7.59
N THR A 98 5.49 1.30 -8.36
CA THR A 98 6.33 0.23 -8.89
C THR A 98 7.67 0.24 -8.20
N CYS A 99 8.02 -0.87 -7.56
CA CYS A 99 9.38 -1.12 -7.14
C CYS A 99 10.13 -1.82 -8.27
N LYS A 100 11.34 -1.38 -8.59
CA LYS A 100 12.22 -2.00 -9.57
C LYS A 100 13.56 -2.36 -8.93
N SER A 101 14.05 -3.57 -9.17
CA SER A 101 15.42 -3.98 -8.86
C SER A 101 16.38 -3.33 -9.85
N LEU A 102 17.38 -2.60 -9.35
CA LEU A 102 18.42 -2.00 -10.19
C LEU A 102 19.40 -3.06 -10.71
N LYS A 103 19.56 -4.16 -9.97
CA LYS A 103 20.49 -5.25 -10.30
C LYS A 103 19.89 -6.24 -11.31
N TYR A 104 18.70 -6.76 -11.02
CA TYR A 104 18.08 -7.82 -11.83
C TYR A 104 17.03 -7.29 -12.81
N ASN A 105 16.77 -5.98 -12.83
CA ASN A 105 15.80 -5.31 -13.70
C ASN A 105 14.35 -5.85 -13.62
N VAL A 106 14.03 -6.63 -12.58
CA VAL A 106 12.67 -7.07 -12.28
C VAL A 106 11.88 -5.94 -11.63
N SER A 107 10.56 -5.92 -11.81
CA SER A 107 9.69 -4.91 -11.21
C SER A 107 8.40 -5.52 -10.64
N LYS A 108 7.90 -4.92 -9.56
CA LYS A 108 6.63 -5.29 -8.95
C LYS A 108 5.82 -4.05 -8.62
N ALA A 109 4.55 -4.05 -8.98
CA ALA A 109 3.64 -2.94 -8.73
C ALA A 109 2.71 -3.23 -7.55
N VAL A 110 2.32 -2.15 -6.87
CA VAL A 110 1.25 -2.13 -5.87
C VAL A 110 0.31 -0.97 -6.15
N THR A 111 -1.00 -1.25 -6.15
CA THR A 111 -2.05 -0.24 -6.25
C THR A 111 -2.47 0.20 -4.85
N ILE A 112 -2.36 1.50 -4.57
CA ILE A 112 -2.85 2.10 -3.33
C ILE A 112 -4.18 2.77 -3.61
N THR A 113 -5.19 2.44 -2.80
CA THR A 113 -6.54 3.01 -2.91
C THR A 113 -6.98 3.63 -1.59
N LEU A 114 -7.86 4.62 -1.67
CA LEU A 114 -8.45 5.25 -0.48
C LEU A 114 -9.45 4.31 0.19
N ASP A 115 -9.37 4.26 1.51
CA ASP A 115 -10.35 3.58 2.34
C ASP A 115 -11.44 4.55 2.82
N ASP A 116 -12.52 4.64 2.03
CA ASP A 116 -13.68 5.49 2.32
C ASP A 116 -14.57 4.98 3.47
N SER A 117 -14.29 3.78 4.00
CA SER A 117 -14.98 3.24 5.16
C SER A 117 -14.73 4.07 6.43
N SER A 118 -13.62 4.81 6.48
CA SER A 118 -13.26 5.69 7.60
C SER A 118 -14.06 7.01 7.62
N SER A 119 -14.38 7.56 6.45
CA SER A 119 -15.20 8.77 6.25
C SER A 119 -16.66 8.50 6.65
N THR A 120 -17.17 7.34 6.26
CA THR A 120 -18.57 6.94 6.46
C THR A 120 -18.90 6.73 7.95
N LYS A 121 -17.95 6.21 8.75
CA LYS A 121 -18.10 6.08 10.21
C LYS A 121 -18.15 7.43 10.94
N ARG A 122 -17.51 8.48 10.41
CA ARG A 122 -17.61 9.84 10.99
C ARG A 122 -18.95 10.50 10.70
N ARG A 123 -19.57 10.20 9.55
CA ARG A 123 -20.87 10.78 9.12
C ARG A 123 -22.10 10.11 9.77
N LEU A 124 -21.92 8.98 10.45
CA LEU A 124 -22.95 8.31 11.26
C LEU A 124 -22.89 8.67 12.76
N LYS A 125 -22.29 9.80 13.14
CA LYS A 125 -22.64 10.43 14.42
C LYS A 125 -24.00 11.10 14.22
N ARG A 126 -25.09 10.38 14.55
CA ARG A 126 -26.41 10.99 14.78
C ARG A 126 -26.21 12.17 15.71
N THR A 127 -26.36 13.39 15.21
CA THR A 127 -26.51 14.59 16.03
C THR A 127 -27.87 14.45 16.73
N GLN A 128 -27.90 13.86 17.93
CA GLN A 128 -29.03 14.03 18.83
C GLN A 128 -28.93 15.44 19.40
N TYR A 129 -29.89 16.29 19.04
CA TYR A 129 -30.03 17.59 19.67
C TYR A 129 -31.35 17.62 20.43
N ARG A 130 -31.30 18.13 21.66
CA ARG A 130 -32.43 18.22 22.58
C ARG A 130 -33.04 19.61 22.43
N ILE A 131 -34.31 19.69 22.01
CA ILE A 131 -35.08 20.95 22.00
C ILE A 131 -36.19 20.77 23.03
N GLY A 132 -36.01 21.37 24.20
CA GLY A 132 -36.93 21.16 25.33
C GLY A 132 -36.97 19.69 25.78
N ASN A 133 -38.18 19.15 25.98
CA ASN A 133 -38.40 17.75 26.38
C ASN A 133 -38.37 16.74 25.22
N PHE A 134 -38.15 17.19 23.97
CA PHE A 134 -38.19 16.32 22.80
C PHE A 134 -36.79 15.97 22.29
N SER A 135 -36.61 14.71 21.89
CA SER A 135 -35.35 14.19 21.33
C SER A 135 -35.53 14.00 19.82
N CYS A 136 -34.98 14.91 19.01
CA CYS A 136 -35.07 14.80 17.55
C CYS A 136 -33.81 14.15 16.96
N VAL A 137 -34.00 13.41 15.86
CA VAL A 137 -32.94 12.73 15.11
C VAL A 137 -33.01 13.20 13.66
N SER A 138 -31.98 13.89 13.18
CA SER A 138 -31.88 14.23 11.76
C SER A 138 -31.27 13.06 10.98
N SER A 139 -32.00 12.57 9.97
CA SER A 139 -31.51 11.63 8.96
C SER A 139 -31.70 12.28 7.60
N THR A 140 -30.67 12.28 6.76
CA THR A 140 -30.64 12.96 5.44
C THR A 140 -31.56 12.32 4.39
N ARG A 141 -32.57 11.54 4.79
CA ARG A 141 -33.44 10.79 3.88
C ARG A 141 -34.94 11.00 4.12
N PHE A 142 -35.36 11.65 5.20
CA PHE A 142 -36.77 11.97 5.45
C PHE A 142 -36.90 13.32 6.15
N ALA A 143 -37.89 14.12 5.74
CA ALA A 143 -38.27 15.35 6.41
C ALA A 143 -38.50 15.10 7.91
N HIS A 144 -38.13 16.09 8.72
CA HIS A 144 -38.04 16.04 10.16
C HIS A 144 -39.28 15.39 10.80
N SER A 145 -39.12 14.23 11.40
CA SER A 145 -40.16 13.59 12.22
C SER A 145 -39.71 13.68 13.68
N CYS A 146 -40.38 14.51 14.47
CA CYS A 146 -40.22 14.56 15.93
C CYS A 146 -41.48 13.91 16.55
N LEU A 147 -41.26 13.01 17.51
CA LEU A 147 -42.26 12.41 18.41
C LEU A 147 -42.20 13.12 19.75
#